data_AF-A0A2V8RRU1-F1
#
_entry.id   AF-A0A2V8RRU1-F1
#
_cell.length_a   1.000
_cell.length_b   1.000
_cell.length_c   1.000
_cell.angle_alpha   90.00
_cell.angle_beta   90.00
_cell.angle_gamma   90.00
#
_symmetry.space_group_name_H-M   'P 1'
#
loop_
_entity.id
_entity.type
_entity.pdbx_description
1 polymer ?
#
loop_
_entity_poly.entity_id
_entity_poly.type
_entity_poly.pdbx_seq_one_letter_code
_entity_poly.pdbx_strand_id
1 'polypeptide(L)' 'KGLYVKEVDPNGLAADIRPQEVSAGEVVTRINRVSVSTLADFQRAINSLKPGDAIVLNLSRYDRGSDRIVSRIVQFTYQ' A
#
# COMPACT_ATOMS: atom_id res chain seq x y z
N LYS A 1 13.24 0.57 4.27
CA LYS A 1 12.52 1.70 4.90
C LYS A 1 11.16 1.80 4.22
N GLY A 2 10.08 1.99 4.97
CA GLY A 2 8.71 1.99 4.46
C GLY A 2 7.70 2.26 5.57
N LEU A 3 6.41 2.26 5.24
CA LEU A 3 5.32 2.43 6.21
C LEU A 3 4.67 1.09 6.54
N TYR A 4 4.65 0.77 7.82
CA TYR A 4 4.01 -0.45 8.33
C TYR A 4 2.49 -0.29 8.36
N VAL A 5 1.78 -1.23 7.76
CA VAL A 5 0.31 -1.30 7.78
C VAL A 5 -0.10 -1.92 9.11
N LYS A 6 -0.59 -1.09 10.02
CA LYS A 6 -1.11 -1.55 11.32
C LYS A 6 -2.51 -2.14 11.19
N GLU A 7 -3.36 -1.44 10.44
CA GLU A 7 -4.75 -1.79 10.20
C GLU A 7 -5.18 -1.23 8.84
N VAL A 8 -6.24 -1.81 8.28
CA VAL A 8 -6.88 -1.33 7.06
C VAL A 8 -8.32 -0.98 7.43
N ASP A 9 -8.70 0.28 7.25
CA ASP A 9 -10.07 0.73 7.49
C ASP A 9 -11.00 0.09 6.45
N PRO A 10 -12.03 -0.69 6.85
CA PRO A 10 -12.97 -1.34 5.94
C PRO A 10 -13.91 -0.37 5.20
N ASN A 11 -13.91 0.93 5.54
CA ASN A 11 -14.58 1.98 4.79
C ASN A 11 -13.59 2.94 4.11
N GLY A 12 -12.29 2.67 4.23
CA GLY A 12 -11.24 3.48 3.65
C GLY A 12 -10.99 3.16 2.17
N LEU A 13 -10.15 3.98 1.54
CA LEU A 13 -9.77 3.83 0.12
C LEU A 13 -9.29 2.42 -0.26
N ALA A 14 -8.63 1.73 0.69
CA ALA A 14 -8.11 0.38 0.49
C ALA A 14 -9.17 -0.73 0.71
N ALA A 15 -10.40 -0.39 1.07
CA ALA A 15 -11.49 -1.33 1.29
C ALA A 15 -12.37 -1.59 0.06
N ASP A 16 -12.43 -0.63 -0.87
CA ASP A 16 -13.13 -0.81 -2.16
C ASP A 16 -12.36 -1.74 -3.12
N ILE A 17 -11.10 -2.01 -2.80
CA ILE A 17 -10.34 -3.09 -3.43
C ILE A 17 -10.86 -4.43 -2.91
N ARG A 18 -10.79 -5.49 -3.74
CA ARG A 18 -11.19 -6.84 -3.32
C ARG A 18 -10.66 -7.13 -1.91
N PRO A 19 -11.50 -7.68 -1.01
CA PRO A 19 -11.05 -7.98 0.34
C PRO A 19 -9.80 -8.86 0.25
N GLN A 20 -8.71 -8.45 0.91
CA GLN A 20 -7.37 -9.08 0.96
C GLN A 20 -6.27 -8.44 0.09
N GLU A 21 -6.54 -7.40 -0.70
CA GLU A 21 -5.49 -6.77 -1.52
C GLU A 21 -4.45 -6.02 -0.70
N VAL A 22 -4.79 -5.47 0.46
CA VAL A 22 -3.83 -4.88 1.42
C VAL A 22 -4.12 -5.46 2.79
N SER A 23 -3.09 -5.91 3.51
CA SER A 23 -3.26 -6.54 4.83
C SER A 23 -2.39 -5.89 5.89
N ALA A 24 -2.87 -5.91 7.13
CA ALA A 24 -2.05 -5.59 8.29
C ALA A 24 -0.81 -6.50 8.35
N GLY A 25 0.32 -5.95 8.78
CA GLY A 25 1.60 -6.66 8.82
C GLY A 25 2.47 -6.47 7.56
N GLU A 26 1.95 -5.84 6.51
CA GLU A 26 2.73 -5.49 5.33
C GLU A 26 3.39 -4.12 5.48
N VAL A 27 4.39 -3.86 4.65
CA VAL A 27 5.11 -2.59 4.58
C VAL A 27 4.93 -1.98 3.19
N VAL A 28 4.31 -0.81 3.12
CA VAL A 28 4.25 0.00 1.90
C VAL A 28 5.62 0.64 1.69
N THR A 29 6.23 0.37 0.54
CA THR A 29 7.55 0.92 0.16
C THR A 29 7.44 1.95 -0.96
N ARG A 30 6.38 1.87 -1.76
CA ARG A 30 6.14 2.76 -2.90
C ARG A 30 4.65 2.89 -3.19
N ILE A 31 4.25 4.09 -3.59
CA ILE A 31 2.94 4.38 -4.17
C ILE A 31 3.21 5.01 -5.54
N ASN A 32 2.70 4.37 -6.60
CA ASN A 32 3.00 4.72 -7.98
C ASN A 32 4.52 4.79 -8.21
N ARG A 33 4.99 5.96 -8.64
CA ARG A 33 6.42 6.23 -8.89
C ARG A 33 7.11 6.91 -7.71
N VAL A 34 6.47 7.01 -6.53
CA VAL A 34 6.99 7.72 -5.36
C VAL A 34 7.35 6.73 -4.26
N SER A 35 8.61 6.74 -3.83
CA SER A 35 9.05 6.00 -2.65
C SER A 35 8.45 6.60 -1.39
N VAL A 36 7.94 5.75 -0.50
CA VAL A 36 7.25 6.19 0.71
C VAL A 36 7.99 5.63 1.92
N SER A 37 8.44 6.52 2.81
CA SER A 37 9.15 6.15 4.02
C SER A 37 8.64 6.84 5.29
N THR A 38 7.84 7.90 5.10
CA THR A 38 7.23 8.70 6.17
C THR A 38 5.74 8.90 5.90
N LEU A 39 4.97 9.22 6.93
CA LEU A 39 3.55 9.55 6.79
C LEU A 39 3.34 10.77 5.88
N ALA A 40 4.27 11.74 5.88
CA ALA A 40 4.21 12.89 5.00
C ALA A 40 4.38 12.52 3.52
N ASP A 41 5.22 11.51 3.20
CA ASP A 41 5.35 10.99 1.83
C ASP A 41 4.04 10.35 1.37
N PHE A 42 3.42 9.55 2.26
CA PHE A 42 2.14 8.91 2.00
C PHE A 42 1.04 9.93 1.74
N GLN A 43 0.88 10.91 2.63
CA GLN A 43 -0.16 11.92 2.50
C GLN A 43 0.00 12.71 1.19
N ARG A 44 1.23 13.07 0.80
CA ARG A 44 1.50 13.75 -0.47
C ARG A 44 1.14 12.88 -1.68
N ALA A 45 1.46 11.59 -1.63
CA ALA A 45 1.11 10.67 -2.71
C ALA A 45 -0.41 10.56 -2.86
N ILE A 46 -1.14 10.35 -1.76
CA ILE A 46 -2.61 10.26 -1.79
C ILE A 46 -3.26 11.57 -2.24
N ASN A 47 -2.82 12.71 -1.72
CA ASN A 47 -3.37 14.02 -2.09
C ASN A 47 -3.14 14.40 -3.57
N SER A 48 -2.23 13.70 -4.26
CA SER A 48 -1.98 13.93 -5.69
C SER A 48 -2.92 13.14 -6.61
N LEU A 49 -3.67 12.18 -6.07
CA LEU A 49 -4.56 11.31 -6.81
C LEU A 49 -5.89 12.00 -7.11
N LYS A 50 -6.46 11.65 -8.27
CA LYS A 50 -7.79 12.06 -8.69
C LYS A 50 -8.70 10.83 -8.83
N PRO A 51 -10.02 10.98 -8.64
CA PRO A 51 -10.99 9.97 -9.03
C PRO A 51 -10.73 9.46 -10.45
N GLY A 52 -10.61 8.14 -10.59
CA GLY A 52 -10.25 7.44 -11.82
C GLY A 52 -8.76 7.13 -11.99
N ASP A 53 -7.86 7.67 -11.16
CA ASP A 53 -6.42 7.39 -11.26
C ASP A 53 -6.09 5.95 -10.84
N ALA A 54 -5.17 5.31 -11.57
CA ALA A 54 -4.60 4.04 -11.13
C ALA A 54 -3.59 4.27 -9.99
N ILE A 55 -3.74 3.49 -8.92
CA ILE A 55 -2.81 3.39 -7.80
C ILE A 55 -2.09 2.06 -7.90
N VAL A 56 -0.77 2.11 -7.81
CA VAL A 56 0.12 0.95 -7.73
C VAL A 56 0.85 0.98 -6.39
N LEU A 57 0.61 -0.02 -5.54
CA LEU A 57 1.30 -0.19 -4.27
C LEU A 57 2.36 -1.26 -4.38
N ASN A 58 3.57 -0.95 -3.91
CA ASN A 58 4.59 -1.96 -3.65
C ASN A 58 4.58 -2.31 -2.17
N LEU A 59 4.16 -3.54 -1.89
CA LEU A 59 4.07 -4.10 -0.54
C LEU A 59 5.19 -5.10 -0.32
N SER A 60 5.76 -5.08 0.87
CA SER A 60 6.73 -6.07 1.32
C SER A 60 6.29 -6.65 2.64
N ARG A 61 6.48 -7.95 2.81
CA ARG A 61 6.28 -8.63 4.10
C ARG A 61 7.43 -9.59 4.36
N TYR A 62 7.75 -9.80 5.63
CA TYR A 62 8.68 -10.85 6.01
C TYR A 62 7.92 -12.17 6.11
N ASP A 63 8.31 -13.15 5.28
CA ASP A 63 7.75 -14.49 5.30
C ASP A 63 8.61 -15.40 6.19
N ARG A 64 8.07 -15.75 7.35
CA ARG A 64 8.75 -16.62 8.32
C ARG A 64 8.96 -18.04 7.80
N GLY A 65 8.09 -18.53 6.91
CA GLY A 65 8.18 -19.90 6.38
C GLY A 65 9.37 -20.08 5.44
N SER A 66 9.79 -19.00 4.78
CA SER A 66 10.83 -19.04 3.76
C SER A 66 12.04 -18.14 4.06
N ASP A 67 12.09 -17.59 5.28
CA ASP A 67 13.11 -16.68 5.84
C ASP A 67 13.55 -15.58 4.86
N ARG A 68 12.58 -14.92 4.25
CA ARG A 68 12.85 -13.90 3.22
C ARG A 68 11.80 -12.81 3.22
N ILE A 69 12.17 -11.68 2.62
CA ILE A 69 11.22 -10.61 2.31
C ILE A 69 10.55 -10.97 0.98
N VAL A 70 9.23 -11.11 1.02
CA VAL A 70 8.40 -11.27 -0.19
C VAL A 70 7.82 -9.92 -0.53
N SER A 71 7.95 -9.52 -1.79
CA SER A 71 7.33 -8.29 -2.29
C SER A 71 6.25 -8.62 -3.30
N ARG A 72 5.16 -7.85 -3.27
CA ARG A 72 4.07 -7.94 -4.23
C ARG A 72 3.59 -6.56 -4.66
N ILE A 73 3.02 -6.51 -5.85
CA ILE A 73 2.45 -5.30 -6.42
C ILE A 73 0.93 -5.46 -6.40
N VAL A 74 0.26 -4.41 -5.94
CA VAL A 74 -1.19 -4.31 -5.92
C VAL A 74 -1.58 -3.10 -6.74
N GLN A 75 -2.54 -3.27 -7.65
CA GLN A 75 -3.04 -2.18 -8.47
C GLN A 75 -4.55 -2.07 -8.36
N PHE A 76 -5.03 -0.85 -8.17
CA PHE A 76 -6.46 -0.54 -8.12
C PHE A 76 -6.73 0.90 -8.56
N THR A 77 -7.99 1.26 -8.74
CA THR A 77 -8.39 2.59 -9.20
C THR A 77 -8.91 3.42 -8.04
N TYR A 78 -8.36 4.63 -7.86
CA TYR A 78 -8.85 5.63 -6.91
C TYR A 78 -10.29 6.03 -7.30
N GLN A 79 -11.25 5.92 -6.38
CA GLN A 79 -12.64 6.32 -6.61
C GLN A 79 -12.88 7.74 -6.07
#